data_AF-A0A0F9SD90-F1
#
_entry.id   AF-A0A0F9SD90-F1
#
_cell.length_a   1.000
_cell.length_b   1.000
_cell.length_c   1.000
_cell.angle_alpha   90.00
_cell.angle_beta   90.00
_cell.angle_gamma   90.00
#
_symmetry.space_group_name_H-M   'P 1'
#
loop_
_entity.id
_entity.type
_entity.pdbx_description
1 polymer ?
#
loop_
_entity_poly.entity_id
_entity_poly.type
_entity_poly.pdbx_seq_one_letter_code
_entity_poly.pdbx_strand_id
1 'polypeptide(L)'
;MNLLNSDHFWQFACTLYAKPEQQKTLLALQNQQGKNVNLCLLLLYLDSLNLSVNAQQLNELINVTSEFDTHALQPLRAARSYLKANQNTISDYASIRAELLSAELKLEKQQQHVLIEAVNEFELVKHTEPNNIELYVKAT
;
A
#
# COMPACT_ATOMS: atom_id res chain seq x y z
N MET A 1 21.50 -10.13 -3.14
CA MET A 1 20.80 -8.85 -3.32
C MET A 1 19.90 -8.95 -4.55
N ASN A 2 18.60 -9.15 -4.34
CA ASN A 2 17.62 -8.95 -5.40
C ASN A 2 17.29 -7.46 -5.36
N LEU A 3 17.85 -6.66 -6.27
CA LEU A 3 17.58 -5.22 -6.28
C LEU A 3 16.22 -4.99 -6.95
N LEU A 4 15.13 -5.07 -6.17
CA LEU A 4 13.81 -4.68 -6.63
C LEU A 4 13.80 -3.17 -6.88
N ASN A 5 13.12 -2.75 -7.96
CA ASN A 5 13.08 -1.36 -8.38
C ASN A 5 11.74 -0.72 -8.03
N SER A 6 11.77 0.48 -7.45
CA SER A 6 10.56 1.17 -7.00
C SER A 6 9.63 1.59 -8.13
N ASP A 7 10.14 1.93 -9.32
CA ASP A 7 9.30 2.28 -10.46
C ASP A 7 8.62 1.05 -11.07
N HIS A 8 9.30 -0.09 -11.11
CA HIS A 8 8.67 -1.37 -11.50
C HIS A 8 7.55 -1.76 -10.53
N PHE A 9 7.78 -1.60 -9.22
CA PHE A 9 6.74 -1.85 -8.22
C PHE A 9 5.56 -0.89 -8.39
N TRP A 10 5.82 0.41 -8.58
CA TRP A 10 4.76 1.40 -8.82
C TRP A 10 3.93 1.05 -10.06
N GLN A 11 4.57 0.67 -11.17
CA GLN A 11 3.88 0.27 -12.39
C GLN A 11 3.03 -0.98 -12.20
N PHE A 12 3.55 -1.97 -11.46
CA PHE A 12 2.80 -3.16 -11.07
C PHE A 12 1.57 -2.78 -10.23
N ALA A 13 1.76 -1.95 -9.20
CA ALA A 13 0.70 -1.49 -8.32
C ALA A 13 -0.41 -0.78 -9.09
N CYS A 14 -0.08 0.16 -9.98
CA CYS A 14 -1.07 0.84 -10.82
C CYS A 14 -1.85 -0.14 -11.71
N THR A 15 -1.16 -1.09 -12.32
CA THR A 15 -1.77 -2.09 -13.22
C THR A 15 -2.70 -3.03 -12.47
N LEU A 16 -2.31 -3.44 -11.27
CA LEU A 16 -3.12 -4.31 -10.42
C LEU A 16 -4.36 -3.56 -9.90
N TYR A 17 -4.17 -2.34 -9.41
CA TYR A 17 -5.23 -1.52 -8.85
C TYR A 17 -6.25 -1.04 -9.89
N ALA A 18 -5.87 -0.96 -11.18
CA ALA A 18 -6.80 -0.67 -12.26
C ALA A 18 -7.86 -1.77 -12.49
N LYS A 19 -7.66 -2.99 -11.94
CA LYS A 19 -8.62 -4.08 -12.04
C LYS A 19 -9.71 -3.93 -10.96
N PRO A 20 -11.01 -3.82 -11.32
CA PRO A 20 -12.09 -3.55 -10.35
C PRO A 20 -12.15 -4.53 -9.18
N GLU A 21 -11.99 -5.83 -9.44
CA GLU A 21 -12.01 -6.87 -8.40
C GLU A 21 -10.83 -6.74 -7.42
N GLN A 22 -9.65 -6.36 -7.92
CA GLN A 22 -8.47 -6.14 -7.07
C GLN A 22 -8.63 -4.89 -6.23
N GLN A 23 -9.10 -3.79 -6.84
CA GLN A 23 -9.43 -2.57 -6.11
C GLN A 23 -10.44 -2.85 -4.99
N LYS A 24 -11.53 -3.57 -5.29
CA LYS A 24 -12.55 -3.94 -4.30
C LYS A 24 -11.97 -4.76 -3.15
N THR A 25 -11.11 -5.73 -3.46
CA THR A 25 -10.47 -6.60 -2.46
C THR A 25 -9.53 -5.80 -1.56
N LEU A 26 -8.65 -4.98 -2.14
CA LEU A 26 -7.70 -4.14 -1.39
C LEU A 26 -8.42 -3.12 -0.51
N LEU A 27 -9.49 -2.50 -1.01
CA LEU A 27 -10.34 -1.60 -0.21
C LEU A 27 -11.07 -2.34 0.92
N ALA A 28 -11.48 -3.60 0.72
CA ALA A 28 -12.07 -4.39 1.80
C ALA A 28 -11.05 -4.68 2.90
N LEU A 29 -9.82 -5.08 2.54
CA LEU A 29 -8.72 -5.31 3.49
C LEU A 29 -8.40 -4.04 4.29
N GLN A 30 -8.36 -2.89 3.63
CA GLN A 30 -8.13 -1.61 4.29
C GLN A 30 -9.26 -1.25 5.26
N ASN A 31 -10.51 -1.25 4.79
CA ASN A 31 -11.63 -0.72 5.56
C ASN A 31 -12.11 -1.67 6.66
N GLN A 32 -11.99 -2.98 6.48
CA GLN A 32 -12.51 -3.98 7.42
C GLN A 32 -11.44 -4.50 8.39
N GLN A 33 -10.19 -4.56 7.95
CA GLN A 33 -9.09 -5.16 8.73
C GLN A 33 -7.95 -4.17 9.02
N GLY A 34 -8.09 -2.90 8.61
CA GLY A 34 -7.06 -1.88 8.84
C GLY A 34 -5.75 -2.11 8.09
N LYS A 35 -5.73 -2.99 7.09
CA LYS A 35 -4.49 -3.38 6.40
C LYS A 35 -3.99 -2.25 5.50
N ASN A 36 -2.68 -2.02 5.54
CA ASN A 36 -2.02 -1.09 4.62
C ASN A 36 -2.06 -1.60 3.18
N VAL A 37 -2.66 -0.82 2.27
CA VAL A 37 -2.84 -1.17 0.85
C VAL A 37 -1.50 -1.28 0.11
N ASN A 38 -0.53 -0.39 0.36
CA ASN A 38 0.78 -0.45 -0.30
C ASN A 38 1.57 -1.70 0.12
N LEU A 39 1.43 -2.14 1.38
CA LEU A 39 2.00 -3.40 1.83
C LEU A 39 1.30 -4.59 1.16
N CYS A 40 -0.03 -4.60 1.06
CA CYS A 40 -0.75 -5.62 0.29
C CYS A 40 -0.25 -5.69 -1.15
N LEU A 41 -0.08 -4.53 -1.81
CA LEU A 41 0.44 -4.44 -3.17
C LEU A 41 1.88 -4.98 -3.28
N LEU A 42 2.74 -4.69 -2.30
CA LEU A 42 4.11 -5.23 -2.27
C LEU A 42 4.08 -6.76 -2.17
N LEU A 43 3.28 -7.33 -1.28
CA LEU A 43 3.22 -8.78 -1.08
C LEU A 43 2.75 -9.49 -2.36
N LEU A 44 1.75 -8.93 -3.06
CA LEU A 44 1.31 -9.43 -4.36
C LEU A 44 2.35 -9.25 -5.46
N TYR A 45 3.17 -8.20 -5.38
CA TYR A 45 4.30 -8.01 -6.29
C TYR A 45 5.37 -9.07 -6.06
N LEU A 46 5.75 -9.35 -4.82
CA LEU A 46 6.68 -10.42 -4.46
C LEU A 46 6.15 -11.79 -4.89
N ASP A 47 4.84 -12.02 -4.73
CA ASP A 47 4.20 -13.25 -5.20
C ASP A 47 4.38 -13.43 -6.71
N SER A 48 4.19 -12.37 -7.49
CA SER A 48 4.40 -12.40 -8.95
C SER A 48 5.85 -12.68 -9.38
N LEU A 49 6.81 -12.49 -8.46
CA LEU A 49 8.23 -12.75 -8.66
C LEU A 49 8.68 -14.09 -8.06
N ASN A 50 7.75 -14.90 -7.54
CA ASN A 50 8.05 -16.17 -6.84
C ASN A 50 8.95 -15.98 -5.61
N LEU A 51 8.82 -14.84 -4.91
CA LEU A 51 9.59 -14.49 -3.72
C LEU A 51 8.70 -14.58 -2.48
N SER A 52 9.15 -15.26 -1.43
CA SER A 52 8.46 -15.36 -0.15
C SER A 52 9.12 -14.49 0.91
N VAL A 53 8.30 -13.87 1.75
CA VAL A 53 8.71 -13.28 3.03
C VAL A 53 8.36 -14.22 4.19
N ASN A 54 9.15 -14.19 5.25
CA ASN A 54 8.81 -14.85 6.51
C ASN A 54 8.08 -13.89 7.47
N ALA A 55 7.62 -14.41 8.60
CA ALA A 55 6.87 -13.63 9.60
C ALA A 55 7.66 -12.45 10.19
N GLN A 56 8.97 -12.61 10.38
CA GLN A 56 9.82 -11.53 10.90
C GLN A 56 9.94 -10.39 9.88
N GLN A 57 10.25 -10.72 8.62
CA GLN A 57 10.34 -9.76 7.51
C GLN A 57 9.00 -9.03 7.30
N LEU A 58 7.88 -9.74 7.40
CA LEU A 58 6.57 -9.12 7.33
C LEU A 58 6.35 -8.11 8.47
N ASN A 59 6.69 -8.47 9.72
CA ASN A 59 6.58 -7.55 10.85
C ASN A 59 7.44 -6.30 10.68
N GLU A 60 8.64 -6.43 10.11
CA GLU A 60 9.49 -5.29 9.78
C GLU A 60 8.81 -4.36 8.75
N LEU A 61 8.21 -4.91 7.69
CA LEU A 61 7.45 -4.12 6.71
C LEU A 61 6.21 -3.45 7.31
N ILE A 62 5.52 -4.11 8.23
CA ILE A 62 4.38 -3.52 8.98
C ILE A 62 4.87 -2.33 9.80
N ASN A 63 5.96 -2.49 10.54
CA ASN A 63 6.52 -1.42 11.37
C ASN A 63 6.92 -0.20 10.52
N VAL A 64 7.63 -0.44 9.41
CA VAL A 64 8.06 0.60 8.46
C VAL A 64 6.88 1.39 7.88
N THR A 65 5.74 0.73 7.63
CA THR A 65 4.55 1.41 7.09
C THR A 65 3.72 2.12 8.16
N SER A 66 3.70 1.60 9.39
CA SER A 66 2.85 2.09 10.48
C SER A 66 3.09 3.56 10.87
N GLU A 67 4.36 3.98 10.96
CA GLU A 67 4.72 5.35 11.34
C GLU A 67 4.29 6.34 10.25
N PHE A 68 4.59 6.01 8.99
CA PHE A 68 4.21 6.83 7.85
C PHE A 68 2.68 6.92 7.67
N ASP A 69 1.98 5.81 7.90
CA ASP A 69 0.52 5.78 7.87
C ASP A 69 -0.07 6.72 8.93
N THR A 70 0.38 6.58 10.17
CA THR A 70 -0.15 7.32 11.32
C THR A 70 0.04 8.83 11.15
N HIS A 71 1.21 9.25 10.66
CA HIS A 71 1.56 10.67 10.63
C HIS A 71 1.27 11.37 9.30
N ALA A 72 1.18 10.66 8.17
CA ALA A 72 1.01 11.27 6.85
C ALA A 72 -0.26 10.81 6.14
N LEU A 73 -0.43 9.50 5.90
CA LEU A 73 -1.52 9.00 5.05
C LEU A 73 -2.89 9.02 5.74
N GLN A 74 -2.98 8.59 7.00
CA GLN A 74 -4.24 8.57 7.74
C GLN A 74 -4.83 9.99 7.93
N PRO A 75 -4.06 11.00 8.35
CA PRO A 75 -4.56 12.37 8.44
C PRO A 75 -5.09 12.89 7.09
N LEU A 76 -4.38 12.60 5.99
CA LEU A 76 -4.81 13.02 4.66
C LEU A 76 -6.10 12.33 4.21
N ARG A 77 -6.22 11.01 4.45
CA ARG A 77 -7.43 10.24 4.18
C ARG A 77 -8.62 10.71 5.03
N ALA A 78 -8.37 11.06 6.28
CA ALA A 78 -9.38 11.64 7.18
C ALA A 78 -9.87 13.00 6.65
N ALA A 79 -8.96 13.89 6.25
CA ALA A 79 -9.30 15.17 5.63
C ALA A 79 -10.15 14.98 4.37
N ARG A 80 -9.75 14.10 3.45
CA ARG A 80 -10.52 13.79 2.24
C ARG A 80 -11.92 13.23 2.55
N SER A 81 -12.01 12.36 3.55
CA SER A 81 -13.29 11.76 3.98
C SER A 81 -14.24 12.81 4.56
N TYR A 82 -13.71 13.70 5.41
CA TYR A 82 -14.47 14.83 5.96
C TYR A 82 -14.99 15.76 4.86
N LEU A 83 -14.14 16.14 3.91
CA LEU A 83 -14.55 17.04 2.82
C LEU A 83 -15.58 16.38 1.91
N LYS A 84 -15.45 15.07 1.64
CA LYS A 84 -16.45 14.32 0.87
C LYS A 84 -17.82 14.32 1.56
N ALA A 85 -17.85 14.14 2.88
CA ALA A 85 -19.10 14.17 3.65
C ALA A 85 -19.76 15.56 3.67
N ASN A 86 -18.96 16.63 3.59
CA ASN A 86 -19.42 18.02 3.67
C ASN A 86 -19.37 18.76 2.31
N GLN A 87 -19.29 18.03 1.19
CA GLN A 87 -19.01 18.58 -0.13
C GLN A 87 -19.94 19.73 -0.56
N ASN A 88 -21.21 19.71 -0.12
CA ASN A 88 -22.20 20.74 -0.45
C ASN A 88 -21.96 22.09 0.25
N THR A 89 -21.12 22.12 1.29
CA THR A 89 -20.82 23.33 2.08
C THR A 89 -19.47 23.96 1.71
N ILE A 90 -18.71 23.32 0.82
CA ILE A 90 -17.35 23.71 0.46
C ILE A 90 -17.38 24.29 -0.95
N SER A 91 -17.16 25.61 -1.06
CA SER A 91 -17.29 26.34 -2.33
C SER A 91 -16.38 25.85 -3.46
N ASP A 92 -15.20 25.29 -3.14
CA ASP A 92 -14.24 24.79 -4.13
C ASP A 92 -13.89 23.29 -3.91
N TYR A 93 -14.91 22.50 -3.57
CA TYR A 93 -14.72 21.09 -3.21
C TYR A 93 -13.99 20.29 -4.29
N ALA A 94 -14.31 20.52 -5.57
CA ALA A 94 -13.73 19.74 -6.67
C ALA A 94 -12.21 19.95 -6.79
N SER A 95 -11.75 21.21 -6.70
CA SER A 95 -10.32 21.53 -6.77
C SER A 95 -9.57 20.99 -5.55
N ILE A 96 -10.08 21.28 -4.35
CA ILE A 96 -9.47 20.83 -3.08
C ILE A 96 -9.36 19.29 -3.06
N ARG A 97 -10.42 18.59 -3.47
CA ARG A 97 -10.42 17.13 -3.56
C ARG A 97 -9.34 16.62 -4.52
N ALA A 98 -9.17 17.27 -5.67
CA ALA A 98 -8.16 16.87 -6.66
C ALA A 98 -6.74 17.07 -6.14
N GLU A 99 -6.48 18.19 -5.46
CA GLU A 99 -5.18 18.47 -4.84
C GLU A 99 -4.85 17.47 -3.73
N LEU A 100 -5.81 17.17 -2.84
CA LEU A 100 -5.60 16.17 -1.79
C LEU A 100 -5.41 14.76 -2.36
N LEU A 101 -6.11 14.39 -3.44
CA LEU A 101 -5.88 13.13 -4.13
C LEU A 101 -4.47 13.08 -4.74
N SER A 102 -4.02 14.16 -5.35
CA SER A 102 -2.66 14.26 -5.89
C SER A 102 -1.60 14.14 -4.80
N ALA A 103 -1.81 14.78 -3.65
CA ALA A 103 -0.93 14.64 -2.49
C ALA A 103 -0.92 13.21 -1.94
N GLU A 104 -2.09 12.55 -1.85
CA GLU A 104 -2.19 11.17 -1.37
C GLU A 104 -1.42 10.22 -2.26
N LEU A 105 -1.59 10.31 -3.59
CA LEU A 105 -0.87 9.47 -4.54
C LEU A 105 0.65 9.64 -4.44
N LYS A 106 1.14 10.87 -4.19
CA LYS A 106 2.57 11.14 -3.98
C LYS A 106 3.09 10.48 -2.70
N LEU A 107 2.32 10.57 -1.61
CA LEU A 107 2.67 9.93 -0.35
C LEU A 107 2.60 8.40 -0.45
N GLU A 108 1.63 7.84 -1.15
CA GLU A 108 1.54 6.41 -1.41
C GLU A 108 2.75 5.92 -2.22
N LYS A 109 3.15 6.66 -3.26
CA LYS A 109 4.37 6.35 -4.02
C LYS A 109 5.63 6.41 -3.14
N GLN A 110 5.72 7.38 -2.23
CA GLN A 110 6.83 7.46 -1.27
C GLN A 110 6.85 6.25 -0.33
N GLN A 111 5.70 5.84 0.21
CA GLN A 111 5.62 4.66 1.08
C GLN A 111 6.02 3.38 0.32
N GLN A 112 5.64 3.24 -0.95
CA GLN A 112 6.09 2.13 -1.80
C GLN A 112 7.61 2.13 -2.02
N HIS A 113 8.22 3.31 -2.15
CA HIS A 113 9.68 3.42 -2.25
C HIS A 113 10.36 2.91 -0.97
N VAL A 114 9.92 3.38 0.20
CA VAL A 114 10.46 2.94 1.50
C VAL A 114 10.28 1.43 1.71
N LEU A 115 9.15 0.87 1.29
CA LEU A 115 8.90 -0.58 1.29
C LEU A 115 9.91 -1.35 0.42
N ILE A 116 10.28 -0.81 -0.74
CA ILE A 116 11.29 -1.41 -1.62
C ILE A 116 12.69 -1.30 -1.03
N GLU A 117 13.03 -0.18 -0.39
CA GLU A 117 14.29 -0.06 0.35
C GLU A 117 14.38 -1.12 1.44
N ALA A 118 13.34 -1.26 2.27
CA ALA A 118 13.30 -2.27 3.33
C ALA A 118 13.42 -3.70 2.79
N VAL A 119 12.65 -4.06 1.77
CA VAL A 119 12.65 -5.43 1.24
C VAL A 119 13.96 -5.81 0.55
N ASN A 120 14.70 -4.83 0.01
CA ASN A 120 15.99 -5.06 -0.64
C ASN A 120 17.10 -5.44 0.36
N GLU A 121 16.91 -5.14 1.65
CA GLU A 121 17.78 -5.56 2.75
C GLU A 121 17.49 -7.00 3.20
N PHE A 122 16.39 -7.61 2.72
CA PHE A 122 15.99 -8.94 3.14
C PHE A 122 16.63 -10.06 2.31
N GLU A 123 16.93 -11.17 2.99
CA GLU A 123 17.17 -12.44 2.32
C GLU A 123 15.84 -13.12 1.96
N LEU A 124 15.35 -12.82 0.76
CA LEU A 124 14.13 -13.43 0.22
C LEU A 124 14.38 -14.82 -0.35
N VAL A 125 13.46 -15.75 -0.09
CA VAL A 125 13.54 -17.13 -0.57
C VAL A 125 12.67 -17.29 -1.82
N LYS A 126 13.19 -17.98 -2.84
CA LYS A 126 12.37 -18.38 -3.99
C LYS A 126 11.43 -19.50 -3.60
N HIS A 127 10.15 -19.36 -3.91
CA HIS A 127 9.12 -20.36 -3.69
C HIS A 127 8.25 -20.46 -4.93
N THR A 128 7.82 -21.66 -5.32
CA THR A 128 7.10 -21.86 -6.59
C THR A 128 5.72 -21.20 -6.59
N GLU A 129 5.07 -21.13 -5.44
CA GLU A 129 3.74 -20.53 -5.25
C GLU A 129 3.71 -19.82 -3.88
N PRO A 130 4.37 -18.66 -3.72
CA PRO A 130 4.29 -17.89 -2.49
C PRO A 130 2.85 -17.39 -2.27
N ASN A 131 2.45 -17.28 -1.00
CA ASN A 131 1.18 -16.66 -0.61
C ASN A 131 1.45 -15.65 0.51
N ASN A 132 2.19 -14.59 0.17
CA ASN A 132 2.60 -13.59 1.13
C ASN A 132 1.40 -12.81 1.68
N ILE A 133 0.35 -12.62 0.87
CA ILE A 133 -0.85 -11.90 1.30
C ILE A 133 -1.60 -12.66 2.41
N GLU A 134 -1.65 -13.99 2.36
CA GLU A 134 -2.30 -14.80 3.38
C GLU A 134 -1.57 -14.69 4.73
N LEU A 135 -0.24 -14.62 4.72
CA LEU A 135 0.55 -14.38 5.92
C LEU A 135 0.16 -13.05 6.58
N TYR A 136 -0.03 -12.00 5.78
CA TYR A 136 -0.39 -10.68 6.30
C TYR A 136 -1.83 -10.57 6.77
N VAL A 137 -2.77 -11.22 6.09
CA VAL A 137 -4.17 -11.26 6.52
C VAL A 137 -4.32 -11.99 7.87
N LYS A 138 -3.53 -13.04 8.11
CA LYS A 138 -3.53 -13.78 9.38
C LYS A 138 -2.77 -13.11 10.52
N ALA A 139 -1.87 -12.17 10.21
CA ALA A 139 -1.19 -11.39 11.23
C ALA A 139 -2.22 -10.50 11.95
N THR A 140 -2.40 -10.72 13.26
CA THR A 140 -3.24 -9.92 14.16
C THR A 140 -2.58 -8.63 14.54
#